data_AF-A0A6G3UJX2-F1
#
_entry.id   AF-A0A6G3UJX2-F1
#
_cell.length_a   1.000
_cell.length_b   1.000
_cell.length_c   1.000
_cell.angle_alpha   90.00
_cell.angle_beta   90.00
_cell.angle_gamma   90.00
#
_symmetry.space_group_name_H-M   'P 1'
#
loop_
_entity.id
_entity.type
_entity.pdbx_description
1 polymer ?
#
loop_
_entity_poly.entity_id
_entity_poly.type
_entity_poly.pdbx_seq_one_letter_code
_entity_poly.pdbx_strand_id
1 'polypeptide(L)'
;MGTELLAPLDLAFWHLESAAHPMHLGALAVFAPPPGADPGPDALLELLGARAAAIPRLRMRVRDVLLPVGGAAWSTDPDFDVHHHVRRVRLPAEETAPGGPGFMGAATRLAGELM
;
A
#
# COMPACT_ATOMS: atom_id res chain seq x y z
N MET A 1 14.44 18.48 -13.47
CA MET A 1 13.20 18.14 -12.75
C MET A 1 13.26 18.85 -11.41
N GLY A 2 12.27 19.69 -11.09
CA GLY A 2 12.28 20.46 -9.85
C GLY A 2 12.01 19.56 -8.65
N THR A 3 12.72 19.81 -7.56
CA THR A 3 12.47 19.15 -6.27
C THR A 3 11.15 19.69 -5.71
N GLU A 4 10.13 18.83 -5.64
CA GLU A 4 8.84 19.17 -5.02
C GLU A 4 8.94 18.89 -3.51
N LEU A 5 9.04 19.95 -2.71
CA LEU A 5 9.05 19.83 -1.25
C LEU A 5 7.70 19.28 -0.75
N LEU A 6 7.73 18.54 0.36
CA LEU A 6 6.52 18.10 1.04
C LEU A 6 5.71 19.31 1.51
N ALA A 7 4.38 19.19 1.46
CA ALA A 7 3.52 20.18 2.09
C ALA A 7 3.79 20.17 3.62
N PRO A 8 3.60 21.30 4.33
CA PRO A 8 3.93 21.39 5.75
C PRO A 8 3.28 20.30 6.63
N LEU A 9 2.04 19.92 6.32
CA LEU A 9 1.33 18.87 7.04
C LEU A 9 1.93 17.48 6.77
N ASP A 10 2.24 17.16 5.51
CA ASP A 10 2.88 15.90 5.14
C ASP A 10 4.26 15.77 5.78
N LEU A 11 5.01 16.88 5.84
CA LEU A 11 6.31 16.93 6.50
C LEU A 11 6.17 16.70 8.02
N ALA A 12 5.11 17.20 8.64
CA ALA A 12 4.84 16.92 10.05
C ALA A 12 4.55 15.43 10.28
N PHE A 13 3.72 14.80 9.45
CA PHE A 13 3.47 13.35 9.51
C PHE A 13 4.76 12.55 9.32
N TRP A 14 5.58 12.92 8.34
CA TRP A 14 6.87 12.27 8.08
C TRP A 14 7.80 12.28 9.30
N HIS A 15 7.86 13.39 10.05
CA HIS A 15 8.71 13.48 11.24
C HIS A 15 8.11 12.84 12.50
N LEU A 16 6.78 12.75 12.59
CA LEU A 16 6.09 12.15 13.74
C LEU A 16 5.99 10.63 13.65
N GLU A 17 6.09 10.06 12.45
CA GLU A 17 6.11 8.62 12.20
C GLU A 17 7.16 7.91 13.06
N SER A 18 6.75 6.82 13.69
CA SER A 18 7.67 5.92 14.37
C SER A 18 7.12 4.50 14.35
N ALA A 19 7.96 3.51 14.67
CA ALA A 19 7.51 2.12 14.77
C ALA A 19 6.38 1.92 15.80
N ALA A 20 6.25 2.80 16.79
CA ALA A 20 5.18 2.76 17.78
C ALA A 20 3.94 3.61 17.40
N HIS A 21 4.10 4.53 16.44
CA HIS A 21 3.04 5.45 15.99
C HIS A 21 3.08 5.54 14.46
N PRO A 22 2.55 4.51 13.77
CA PRO A 22 2.38 4.59 12.34
C PRO A 22 1.36 5.67 11.96
N MET A 23 1.69 6.48 10.96
CA MET A 23 0.88 7.57 10.41
C MET A 23 0.36 7.23 9.00
N HIS A 24 0.48 5.97 8.57
CA HIS A 24 -0.11 5.50 7.33
C HIS A 24 -1.60 5.20 7.49
N LEU A 25 -2.35 5.30 6.40
CA LEU A 25 -3.76 4.93 6.34
C LEU A 25 -3.90 3.57 5.66
N GLY A 26 -4.79 2.73 6.20
CA GLY A 26 -5.18 1.48 5.58
C GLY A 26 -6.67 1.42 5.30
N ALA A 27 -7.05 0.57 4.34
CA ALA A 27 -8.43 0.32 3.98
C ALA A 27 -8.60 -1.15 3.63
N LEU A 28 -9.74 -1.73 4.03
CA LEU A 28 -10.13 -3.09 3.66
C LEU A 28 -11.30 -3.03 2.68
N ALA A 29 -11.12 -3.61 1.50
CA ALA A 29 -12.15 -3.72 0.47
C ALA A 29 -12.29 -5.18 0.04
N VAL A 30 -13.55 -5.61 -0.16
CA VAL A 30 -13.89 -6.97 -0.57
C VAL A 30 -14.54 -6.92 -1.94
N PHE A 31 -14.05 -7.76 -2.84
CA PHE A 31 -14.52 -7.84 -4.22
C PHE A 31 -15.01 -9.26 -4.52
N ALA A 32 -16.03 -9.36 -5.36
CA ALA A 32 -16.46 -10.61 -5.97
C ALA A 32 -16.13 -10.56 -7.47
N PRO A 33 -15.55 -11.64 -8.04
CA PRO A 33 -15.34 -11.68 -9.48
C PRO A 33 -16.68 -11.75 -10.23
N PRO A 34 -16.76 -11.24 -11.46
CA PRO A 34 -17.89 -11.49 -12.34
C PRO A 34 -18.15 -13.00 -12.52
N PRO A 35 -19.40 -13.43 -12.78
CA PRO A 35 -19.69 -14.84 -13.04
C PRO A 35 -18.81 -15.41 -14.16
N GLY A 36 -18.12 -16.52 -13.89
CA GLY A 36 -17.24 -17.20 -14.84
C GLY A 36 -15.86 -16.56 -15.01
N ALA A 37 -15.54 -15.49 -14.27
CA ALA A 37 -14.21 -14.90 -14.25
C ALA A 37 -13.39 -15.42 -13.06
N ASP A 38 -12.18 -15.90 -13.34
CA ASP A 38 -11.12 -16.04 -12.34
C ASP A 38 -9.84 -15.47 -12.96
N PRO A 39 -9.57 -14.15 -12.79
CA PRO A 39 -8.40 -13.53 -13.37
C PRO A 39 -7.10 -14.10 -12.80
N GLY A 40 -7.16 -14.76 -11.64
CA GLY A 40 -5.97 -15.23 -10.94
C GLY A 40 -5.13 -14.08 -10.38
N PRO A 41 -4.10 -14.44 -9.59
CA PRO A 41 -3.25 -13.47 -8.89
C PRO A 41 -2.37 -12.64 -9.83
N ASP A 42 -1.88 -13.23 -10.91
CA ASP A 42 -0.91 -12.57 -11.79
C ASP A 42 -1.58 -11.48 -12.63
N ALA A 43 -2.78 -11.74 -13.18
CA ALA A 43 -3.52 -10.70 -13.91
C ALA A 43 -3.97 -9.55 -12.98
N LEU A 44 -4.26 -9.84 -11.71
CA LEU A 44 -4.55 -8.79 -10.72
C LEU A 44 -3.32 -7.92 -10.46
N LEU A 45 -2.14 -8.52 -10.36
CA LEU A 45 -0.90 -7.79 -10.15
C LEU A 45 -0.55 -6.91 -11.37
N GLU A 46 -0.69 -7.44 -12.58
CA GLU A 46 -0.53 -6.68 -13.82
C GLU A 46 -1.49 -5.48 -13.87
N LEU A 47 -2.75 -5.68 -13.52
CA LEU A 47 -3.75 -4.61 -13.44
C LEU A 47 -3.36 -3.51 -12.44
N LEU A 48 -2.92 -3.90 -11.24
CA LEU A 48 -2.48 -2.96 -10.21
C LEU A 48 -1.24 -2.19 -10.65
N GLY A 49 -0.26 -2.87 -11.26
CA GLY A 49 0.95 -2.25 -11.80
C GLY A 49 0.63 -1.23 -12.89
N ALA A 50 -0.24 -1.59 -13.85
CA ALA A 50 -0.68 -0.68 -14.92
C ALA A 50 -1.40 0.56 -14.35
N ARG A 51 -2.28 0.40 -13.36
CA ARG A 51 -2.95 1.52 -12.71
C ARG A 51 -2.00 2.39 -11.91
N ALA A 52 -1.04 1.79 -11.19
CA ALA A 52 -0.03 2.54 -10.44
C ALA A 52 0.86 3.38 -11.37
N ALA A 53 1.21 2.86 -12.55
CA ALA A 53 1.98 3.60 -13.55
C ALA A 53 1.29 4.91 -14.00
N ALA A 54 -0.04 4.91 -14.05
CA ALA A 54 -0.87 6.06 -14.41
C ALA A 54 -1.02 7.11 -13.28
N ILE A 55 -0.58 6.81 -12.06
CA ILE A 55 -0.65 7.73 -10.91
C ILE A 55 0.80 8.08 -10.51
N PRO A 56 1.36 9.21 -10.99
CA PRO A 56 2.77 9.55 -10.79
C PRO A 56 3.24 9.46 -9.33
N ARG A 57 2.40 9.90 -8.37
CA ARG A 57 2.73 9.91 -6.95
C ARG A 57 3.00 8.52 -6.37
N LEU A 58 2.38 7.45 -6.91
CA LEU A 58 2.62 6.08 -6.43
C LEU A 58 4.02 5.54 -6.80
N ARG A 59 4.74 6.23 -7.70
CA ARG A 59 6.10 5.90 -8.13
C ARG A 59 7.12 6.90 -7.61
N MET A 60 6.81 7.54 -6.48
CA MET A 60 7.68 8.50 -5.82
C MET A 60 7.97 8.02 -4.40
N ARG A 61 9.11 8.48 -3.89
CA ARG A 61 9.56 8.28 -2.52
C ARG A 61 9.91 9.62 -1.90
N VAL A 62 9.77 9.71 -0.58
CA VAL A 62 10.23 10.86 0.20
C VAL A 62 11.73 10.74 0.43
N ARG A 63 12.47 11.83 0.27
CA ARG A 63 13.90 11.93 0.57
C ARG A 63 14.21 13.23 1.28
N ASP A 64 15.09 13.17 2.26
CA ASP A 64 15.62 14.35 2.92
C ASP A 64 16.36 15.25 1.93
N VAL A 65 16.27 16.55 2.14
CA VAL A 65 16.98 17.56 1.35
C VAL A 65 17.94 18.37 2.22
N LEU A 66 18.99 18.90 1.60
CA LEU A 66 19.98 19.73 2.32
C LEU A 66 19.37 21.06 2.78
N LEU A 67 18.54 21.68 1.94
CA LEU A 67 17.86 22.94 2.22
C LEU A 67 16.39 22.87 1.76
N PRO A 68 15.43 23.34 2.59
CA PRO A 68 15.62 23.82 3.96
C PRO A 68 16.05 22.69 4.92
N VAL A 69 16.73 23.04 6.01
CA VAL A 69 17.18 22.07 7.03
C VAL A 69 15.96 21.38 7.65
N GLY A 70 16.00 20.04 7.74
CA GLY A 70 14.85 19.23 8.16
C GLY A 70 13.74 19.16 7.11
N GLY A 71 14.01 19.59 5.88
CA GLY A 71 13.09 19.44 4.76
C GLY A 71 13.17 18.05 4.14
N ALA A 72 12.07 17.63 3.55
CA ALA A 72 12.00 16.47 2.68
C ALA A 72 11.27 16.81 1.39
N ALA A 73 11.53 16.04 0.35
CA ALA A 73 10.94 16.22 -0.97
C ALA A 73 10.53 14.90 -1.60
N TRP A 74 9.55 14.99 -2.50
CA TRP A 74 9.21 13.89 -3.38
C TRP A 74 10.26 13.72 -4.46
N SER A 75 10.69 12.47 -4.66
CA SER A 75 11.65 12.06 -5.67
C SER A 75 11.10 10.87 -6.43
N THR A 76 11.21 10.87 -7.76
CA THR A 76 10.86 9.69 -8.55
C THR A 76 11.71 8.49 -8.12
N ASP A 77 11.07 7.34 -8.02
CA ASP A 77 11.77 6.08 -7.80
C ASP A 77 12.11 5.44 -9.16
N PRO A 78 13.39 5.45 -9.59
CA PRO A 78 13.77 4.89 -10.89
C PRO A 78 13.65 3.37 -10.93
N ASP A 79 13.69 2.72 -9.76
CA ASP A 79 13.66 1.27 -9.59
C ASP A 79 12.28 0.79 -9.10
N PHE A 80 11.22 1.57 -9.36
CA PHE A 80 9.85 1.22 -8.95
C PHE A 80 9.45 -0.14 -9.52
N ASP A 81 9.06 -1.05 -8.61
CA ASP A 81 8.57 -2.37 -8.94
C ASP A 81 7.34 -2.70 -8.08
N VAL A 82 6.21 -2.98 -8.74
CA VAL A 82 4.94 -3.31 -8.09
C VAL A 82 5.03 -4.55 -7.19
N HIS A 83 5.95 -5.48 -7.48
CA HIS A 83 6.18 -6.68 -6.67
C HIS A 83 6.72 -6.34 -5.26
N HIS A 84 7.34 -5.17 -5.06
CA HIS A 84 7.74 -4.70 -3.73
C HIS A 84 6.57 -4.11 -2.93
N HIS A 85 5.50 -3.69 -3.61
CA HIS A 85 4.37 -3.00 -2.99
C HIS A 85 3.13 -3.89 -2.81
N VAL A 86 2.99 -4.95 -3.60
CA VAL A 86 1.86 -5.88 -3.53
C VAL A 86 2.29 -7.23 -2.97
N ARG A 87 1.72 -7.62 -1.84
CA ARG A 87 1.93 -8.94 -1.23
C ARG A 87 0.69 -9.80 -1.39
N ARG A 88 0.90 -11.03 -1.86
CA ARG A 88 -0.15 -12.06 -1.86
C ARG A 88 -0.13 -12.78 -0.52
N VAL A 89 -1.27 -12.76 0.17
CA VAL A 89 -1.51 -13.55 1.38
C VAL A 89 -2.66 -14.52 1.08
N ARG A 90 -2.51 -15.78 1.50
CA ARG A 90 -3.60 -16.75 1.49
C ARG A 90 -4.11 -16.88 2.91
N LEU A 91 -5.42 -16.74 3.11
CA LEU A 91 -6.03 -17.02 4.40
C LEU A 91 -5.99 -18.54 4.67
N PRO A 92 -5.75 -18.95 5.92
CA PRO A 92 -5.78 -20.36 6.28
C PRO A 92 -7.14 -21.00 5.97
N ALA A 93 -7.12 -22.25 5.52
CA ALA A 93 -8.33 -22.96 5.09
C ALA A 93 -9.30 -23.20 6.27
N GLU A 94 -8.75 -23.41 7.45
CA GLU A 94 -9.48 -23.57 8.71
C GLU A 94 -10.20 -22.29 9.14
N GLU A 95 -9.65 -21.10 8.85
CA GLU A 95 -10.31 -19.83 9.17
C GLU A 95 -11.51 -19.55 8.26
N THR A 96 -11.48 -20.11 7.05
CA THR A 96 -12.54 -19.95 6.03
C THR A 96 -13.54 -21.12 5.99
N ALA A 97 -13.32 -22.17 6.78
CA ALA A 97 -14.21 -23.33 6.88
C ALA A 97 -15.47 -23.07 7.74
N PRO A 98 -16.55 -23.87 7.59
CA PRO A 98 -17.73 -23.79 8.46
C PRO A 98 -17.37 -23.98 9.94
N GLY A 99 -17.79 -23.04 10.79
CA GLY A 99 -17.47 -23.03 12.22
C GLY A 99 -16.22 -22.23 12.61
N GLY A 100 -15.44 -21.75 11.62
CA GLY A 100 -14.38 -20.76 11.81
C GLY A 100 -14.88 -19.31 11.84
N PRO A 101 -13.99 -18.32 11.99
CA PRO A 101 -14.34 -16.89 11.93
C PRO A 101 -14.92 -16.48 10.56
N GLY A 102 -14.75 -17.31 9.53
CA GLY A 102 -15.17 -17.04 8.17
C GLY A 102 -14.23 -16.05 7.47
N PHE A 103 -14.41 -15.91 6.16
CA PHE A 103 -13.58 -15.03 5.33
C PHE A 103 -13.46 -13.61 5.88
N MET A 104 -14.59 -13.01 6.28
CA MET A 104 -14.61 -11.63 6.78
C MET A 104 -13.88 -11.46 8.11
N GLY A 105 -14.03 -12.41 9.03
CA GLY A 105 -13.32 -12.37 10.32
C GLY A 105 -11.81 -12.48 10.12
N ALA A 106 -11.38 -13.44 9.29
CA ALA A 106 -9.98 -13.64 8.93
C ALA A 106 -9.37 -12.42 8.22
N ALA A 107 -10.09 -11.86 7.24
CA ALA A 107 -9.65 -10.66 6.51
C ALA A 107 -9.53 -9.42 7.42
N THR A 108 -10.46 -9.25 8.36
CA THR A 108 -10.44 -8.11 9.30
C THR A 108 -9.29 -8.22 10.29
N ARG A 109 -9.04 -9.42 10.84
CA ARG A 109 -7.86 -9.68 11.69
C ARG A 109 -6.57 -9.37 10.96
N LEU A 110 -6.40 -9.93 9.75
CA LEU A 110 -5.21 -9.70 8.95
C LEU A 110 -5.02 -8.20 8.64
N ALA A 111 -6.10 -7.49 8.33
CA ALA A 111 -6.02 -6.05 8.11
C ALA A 111 -5.53 -5.31 9.37
N GLY A 112 -6.03 -5.68 10.56
CA GLY A 112 -5.58 -5.08 11.82
C GLY A 112 -4.16 -5.47 12.26
N GLU A 113 -3.56 -6.50 11.68
CA GLU A 113 -2.14 -6.86 11.91
C GLU A 113 -1.19 -6.14 10.95
N LEU A 114 -1.69 -5.75 9.78
CA LEU A 114 -0.90 -5.12 8.72
C LEU A 114 -0.99 -3.59 8.74
N MET A 115 -1.98 -3.04 9.44
CA MET A 115 -2.18 -1.60 9.71
C MET A 115 -1.66 -1.27 11.11
#